data_AF-A0A5C6FMR5-F1
#
_entry.id   AF-A0A5C6FMR5-F1
#
_cell.length_a   1.000
_cell.length_b   1.000
_cell.length_c   1.000
_cell.angle_alpha   90.00
_cell.angle_beta   90.00
_cell.angle_gamma   90.00
#
_symmetry.space_group_name_H-M   'P 1'
#
loop_
_entity.id
_entity.type
_entity.pdbx_description
1 polymer ?
#
loop_
_entity_poly.entity_id
_entity_poly.type
_entity_poly.pdbx_seq_one_letter_code
_entity_poly.pdbx_strand_id
1 'polypeptide(L)'
;MQSGDLTDYPNPFAMAAAGKSKPRHSAVRSALKFLILVAICFAIVLGISVGSKRYLMHRLTADFDSLSAADKQNRLVQMAEMGSPAIEPLAAAMAHSDIDVARTAYDLLRNLQNKWTVLTPSQQQTRHRELVTAISSVSAALPDDRTGWAVTLIQQTITEVVARTDASSRDLYRRAGETLDLLTLSNRSGPSIIDDDAFDPSSPQRLQVRGRPYPVSIENEPPVVNANDPPPPSIYKSAAMRLQPVNPDQTIVLRDVQAAKPAVVEKPPIRKETEYFVEQVQATNPGMQPTLVDSPMETYDDASVIHWLASEHGELRDKAKLELMSRGFSRDDLRLAARIATADVPTRMELVDRIAREPSIDPRPWLWMMSRDESREVRLRVISVIATMNDRDARNHLQKLMIDESDPIVAARLRKVLQLR
;
A
#
# COMPACT_ATOMS: atom_id res chain seq x y z
N MET A 1 33.23 -68.84 26.86
CA MET A 1 32.97 -67.42 26.52
C MET A 1 32.55 -66.72 27.80
N GLN A 2 33.46 -65.94 28.40
CA GLN A 2 33.23 -65.23 29.66
C GLN A 2 32.53 -63.90 29.37
N SER A 3 31.33 -63.72 29.90
CA SER A 3 30.63 -62.44 29.94
C SER A 3 31.29 -61.54 30.99
N GLY A 4 32.06 -60.57 30.52
CA GLY A 4 32.70 -59.55 31.35
C GLY A 4 31.66 -58.60 31.94
N ASP A 5 31.76 -58.41 33.25
CA ASP A 5 30.92 -57.54 34.07
C ASP A 5 31.23 -56.06 33.73
N LEU A 6 30.22 -55.33 33.28
CA LEU A 6 30.33 -53.95 32.78
C LEU A 6 29.93 -52.90 33.84
N THR A 7 29.73 -53.30 35.10
CA THR A 7 29.29 -52.39 36.17
C THR A 7 30.38 -51.50 36.76
N ASP A 8 31.64 -51.67 36.34
CA ASP A 8 32.80 -51.04 37.00
C ASP A 8 33.47 -49.92 36.18
N TYR A 9 32.82 -49.39 35.14
CA TYR A 9 33.31 -48.20 34.45
C TYR A 9 32.73 -46.94 35.09
N PRO A 10 33.52 -46.17 35.87
CA PRO A 10 33.06 -44.91 36.44
C PRO A 10 32.71 -43.95 35.30
N ASN A 11 31.47 -43.49 35.29
CA ASN A 11 30.96 -42.57 34.28
C ASN A 11 31.86 -41.32 34.23
N PRO A 12 32.58 -41.05 33.13
CA PRO A 12 33.50 -39.91 33.02
C PRO A 12 32.76 -38.56 33.00
N PHE A 13 31.44 -38.57 32.84
CA PHE A 13 30.58 -37.39 32.98
C PHE A 13 30.09 -37.16 34.41
N ALA A 14 30.35 -38.09 35.34
CA ALA A 14 30.07 -37.91 36.77
C ALA A 14 31.21 -37.18 37.49
N MET A 15 31.88 -36.22 36.83
CA MET A 15 32.74 -35.27 37.52
C MET A 15 31.92 -34.56 38.59
N ALA A 16 32.19 -34.98 39.82
CA ALA A 16 31.65 -34.52 41.07
C ALA A 16 31.30 -33.03 41.05
N ALA A 17 30.00 -32.73 40.99
CA ALA A 17 29.45 -31.52 41.59
C ALA A 17 29.52 -31.61 43.14
N ALA A 18 30.68 -31.98 43.68
CA ALA A 18 31.01 -31.85 45.10
C ALA A 18 31.40 -30.40 45.42
N GLY A 19 30.63 -29.45 44.87
CA GLY A 19 30.74 -28.04 45.19
C GLY A 19 29.87 -27.76 46.40
N LYS A 20 30.51 -27.40 47.53
CA LYS A 20 29.89 -26.81 48.73
C LYS A 20 28.58 -26.10 48.36
N SER A 21 27.45 -26.58 48.92
CA SER A 21 26.13 -26.00 48.72
C SER A 21 26.15 -24.52 49.09
N LYS A 22 26.42 -23.67 48.09
CA LYS A 22 26.35 -22.23 48.26
C LYS A 22 24.89 -21.93 48.68
N PRO A 23 24.68 -21.10 49.71
CA PRO A 23 23.36 -20.85 50.24
C PRO A 23 22.46 -20.34 49.10
N ARG A 24 21.28 -20.97 48.93
CA ARG A 24 20.31 -20.68 47.86
C ARG A 24 20.01 -19.18 47.70
N HIS A 25 20.12 -18.41 48.79
CA HIS A 25 19.95 -16.95 48.79
C HIS A 25 20.98 -16.19 47.93
N SER A 26 22.17 -16.76 47.70
CA SER A 26 23.20 -16.13 46.85
C SER A 26 22.85 -16.19 45.36
N ALA A 27 22.26 -17.30 44.90
CA ALA A 27 21.86 -17.50 43.51
C ALA A 27 20.70 -16.57 43.09
N VAL A 28 19.73 -16.37 43.99
CA VAL A 28 18.61 -15.44 43.75
C VAL A 28 19.11 -14.00 43.65
N ARG A 29 20.05 -13.59 44.52
CA ARG A 29 20.66 -12.25 44.46
C ARG A 29 21.46 -12.03 43.18
N SER A 30 22.21 -13.02 42.69
CA SER A 30 22.93 -12.89 41.42
C SER A 30 21.98 -12.84 40.21
N ALA A 31 20.91 -13.64 40.21
CA ALA A 31 19.90 -13.59 39.15
C ALA A 31 19.19 -12.24 39.09
N LEU A 32 18.82 -11.67 40.25
CA LEU A 32 18.21 -10.34 40.32
C LEU A 32 19.15 -9.24 39.81
N LYS A 33 20.44 -9.27 40.19
CA LYS A 33 21.44 -8.33 39.67
C LYS A 33 21.58 -8.42 38.15
N PHE A 34 21.58 -9.62 37.60
CA PHE A 34 21.63 -9.83 36.15
C PHE A 34 20.37 -9.29 35.46
N LEU A 35 19.18 -9.55 36.00
CA LEU A 35 17.93 -9.01 35.45
C LEU A 35 17.90 -7.47 35.47
N ILE A 36 18.38 -6.85 36.55
CA ILE A 36 18.50 -5.39 36.64
C ILE A 36 19.46 -4.87 35.57
N LEU A 37 20.62 -5.52 35.39
CA LEU A 37 21.59 -5.12 34.37
C LEU A 37 21.01 -5.25 32.95
N VAL A 38 20.30 -6.34 32.65
CA VAL A 38 19.61 -6.54 31.36
C VAL A 38 18.54 -5.46 31.15
N ALA A 39 17.75 -5.13 32.18
CA ALA A 39 16.74 -4.08 32.09
C ALA A 39 17.36 -2.70 31.83
N ILE A 40 18.51 -2.39 32.45
CA ILE A 40 19.25 -1.15 32.19
C ILE A 40 19.78 -1.12 30.76
N CYS A 41 20.42 -2.19 30.29
CA CYS A 41 20.91 -2.28 28.90
C CYS A 41 19.76 -2.13 27.90
N PHE A 42 18.62 -2.77 28.16
CA PHE A 42 17.43 -2.63 27.31
C PHE A 42 16.89 -1.19 27.31
N ALA A 43 16.82 -0.53 28.46
CA ALA A 43 16.41 0.87 28.55
C ALA A 43 17.37 1.81 27.80
N ILE A 44 18.68 1.54 27.85
CA ILE A 44 19.69 2.30 27.09
C ILE A 44 19.49 2.10 25.58
N VAL A 45 19.32 0.87 25.11
CA VAL A 45 19.08 0.58 23.68
C VAL A 45 17.78 1.23 23.20
N LEU A 46 16.72 1.18 24.01
CA LEU A 46 15.44 1.83 23.70
C LEU A 46 15.59 3.35 23.64
N GLY A 47 16.33 3.94 24.59
CA GLY A 47 16.66 5.36 24.62
C GLY A 47 17.47 5.80 23.40
N ILE A 48 18.47 5.02 22.99
CA ILE A 48 19.27 5.27 21.78
C ILE A 48 18.39 5.16 20.54
N SER A 49 17.50 4.17 20.46
CA SER A 49 16.60 3.97 19.31
C SER A 49 15.60 5.13 19.14
N VAL A 50 15.03 5.64 20.23
CA VAL A 50 14.12 6.79 20.19
C VAL A 50 14.89 8.08 19.93
N GLY A 51 16.05 8.26 20.56
CA GLY A 51 16.90 9.45 20.42
C GLY A 51 17.51 9.56 19.02
N SER A 52 17.95 8.44 18.44
CA SER A 52 18.60 8.43 17.12
C SER A 52 17.66 8.85 16.01
N LYS A 53 16.37 8.47 16.06
CA LYS A 53 15.37 8.92 15.08
C LYS A 53 15.17 10.43 15.12
N ARG A 54 15.07 11.02 16.31
CA ARG A 54 14.93 12.49 16.45
C ARG A 54 16.19 13.22 16.00
N TYR A 55 17.36 12.71 16.38
CA TYR A 55 18.64 13.25 15.95
C TYR A 55 18.81 13.18 14.43
N LEU A 56 18.48 12.03 13.83
CA LEU A 56 18.56 11.84 12.39
C LEU A 56 17.57 12.76 11.69
N MET A 57 16.34 12.89 12.18
CA MET A 57 15.37 13.84 11.63
C MET A 57 15.90 15.27 11.65
N HIS A 58 16.40 15.74 12.81
CA HIS A 58 16.99 17.07 12.93
C HIS A 58 18.15 17.27 11.94
N ARG A 59 18.97 16.24 11.74
CA ARG A 59 20.05 16.26 10.74
C ARG A 59 19.53 16.24 9.31
N LEU A 60 18.41 15.58 9.04
CA LEU A 60 17.83 15.57 7.70
C LEU A 60 17.21 16.92 7.33
N THR A 61 16.62 17.60 8.31
CA THR A 61 15.99 18.92 8.16
C THR A 61 17.00 20.05 8.19
N ALA A 62 18.10 19.91 8.96
CA ALA A 62 19.23 20.83 8.89
C ALA A 62 19.79 20.82 7.47
N ASP A 63 19.93 22.02 6.90
CA ASP A 63 20.40 22.27 5.53
C ASP A 63 19.42 21.88 4.40
N PHE A 64 18.18 21.48 4.71
CA PHE A 64 17.21 21.08 3.69
C PHE A 64 17.02 22.14 2.61
N ASP A 65 16.91 23.41 2.99
CA ASP A 65 16.68 24.52 2.04
C ASP A 65 17.86 24.79 1.10
N SER A 66 19.07 24.40 1.50
CA SER A 66 20.31 24.62 0.72
C SER A 66 20.53 23.58 -0.39
N LEU A 67 19.77 22.48 -0.37
CA LEU A 67 19.92 21.37 -1.31
C LEU A 67 19.28 21.67 -2.67
N SER A 68 19.72 20.95 -3.70
CA SER A 68 19.08 20.96 -5.02
C SER A 68 17.65 20.37 -4.94
N ALA A 69 16.79 20.66 -5.92
CA ALA A 69 15.43 20.14 -5.95
C ALA A 69 15.38 18.59 -5.90
N ALA A 70 16.25 17.93 -6.68
CA ALA A 70 16.35 16.47 -6.70
C ALA A 70 16.85 15.92 -5.34
N ASP A 71 17.84 16.56 -4.72
CA ASP A 71 18.34 16.14 -3.41
C ASP A 71 17.29 16.36 -2.31
N LYS A 72 16.51 17.43 -2.38
CA LYS A 72 15.36 17.68 -1.49
C LYS A 72 14.34 16.54 -1.60
N GLN A 73 13.94 16.15 -2.81
CA GLN A 73 13.01 15.03 -3.01
C GLN A 73 13.54 13.73 -2.40
N ASN A 74 14.80 13.38 -2.67
CA ASN A 74 15.45 12.20 -2.08
C ASN A 74 15.49 12.27 -0.55
N ARG A 75 15.73 13.46 0.01
CA ARG A 75 15.73 13.69 1.46
C ARG A 75 14.34 13.51 2.07
N LEU A 76 13.29 13.98 1.40
CA LEU A 76 11.90 13.78 1.84
C LEU A 76 11.53 12.29 1.87
N VAL A 77 11.98 11.50 0.90
CA VAL A 77 11.78 10.03 0.90
C VAL A 77 12.43 9.40 2.13
N GLN A 78 13.69 9.76 2.43
CA GLN A 78 14.39 9.30 3.66
C GLN A 78 13.67 9.74 4.93
N MET A 79 13.11 10.95 4.95
CA MET A 79 12.30 11.41 6.07
C MET A 79 11.07 10.52 6.24
N ALA A 80 10.33 10.25 5.16
CA ALA A 80 9.10 9.47 5.19
C ALA A 80 9.30 8.03 5.71
N GLU A 81 10.46 7.42 5.50
CA GLU A 81 10.81 6.10 6.04
C GLU A 81 10.84 6.08 7.59
N MET A 82 11.04 7.23 8.25
CA MET A 82 10.97 7.32 9.71
C MET A 82 9.53 7.27 10.26
N GLY A 83 8.51 7.38 9.40
CA GLY A 83 7.09 7.34 9.75
C GLY A 83 6.64 8.59 10.48
N SER A 84 6.01 8.42 11.65
CA SER A 84 5.81 9.42 12.72
C SER A 84 6.50 10.78 12.56
N PRO A 85 7.78 10.85 12.94
CA PRO A 85 8.47 12.12 13.00
C PRO A 85 8.48 12.91 11.69
N ALA A 86 8.22 12.26 10.55
CA ALA A 86 8.25 12.87 9.23
C ALA A 86 7.03 13.72 8.89
N ILE A 87 5.92 13.56 9.60
CA ILE A 87 4.66 14.23 9.26
C ILE A 87 4.83 15.76 9.20
N GLU A 88 5.45 16.34 10.23
CA GLU A 88 5.68 17.79 10.33
C GLU A 88 6.61 18.33 9.22
N PRO A 89 7.83 17.80 9.01
CA PRO A 89 8.70 18.31 7.95
C PRO A 89 8.14 18.06 6.53
N LEU A 90 7.39 16.97 6.31
CA LEU A 90 6.71 16.75 5.04
C LEU A 90 5.59 17.78 4.82
N ALA A 91 4.79 18.10 5.84
CA ALA A 91 3.78 19.15 5.74
C ALA A 91 4.42 20.52 5.47
N ALA A 92 5.54 20.85 6.14
CA ALA A 92 6.31 22.06 5.87
C ALA A 92 6.82 22.10 4.42
N ALA A 93 7.31 20.98 3.89
CA ALA A 93 7.80 20.88 2.52
C ALA A 93 6.70 21.08 1.46
N MET A 94 5.40 20.89 1.78
CA MET A 94 4.31 21.25 0.86
C MET A 94 4.26 22.76 0.56
N ALA A 95 4.79 23.61 1.44
CA ALA A 95 4.87 25.05 1.24
C ALA A 95 6.14 25.49 0.49
N HIS A 96 7.03 24.57 0.09
CA HIS A 96 8.31 24.89 -0.53
C HIS A 96 8.15 25.53 -1.93
N SER A 97 8.91 26.55 -2.32
CA SER A 97 8.71 27.28 -3.59
C SER A 97 8.69 26.40 -4.84
N ASP A 98 9.56 25.39 -4.90
CA ASP A 98 9.58 24.37 -5.95
C ASP A 98 8.36 23.42 -5.89
N ILE A 99 7.61 23.35 -6.99
CA ILE A 99 6.38 22.54 -7.11
C ILE A 99 6.66 21.04 -7.02
N ASP A 100 7.78 20.55 -7.55
CA ASP A 100 8.08 19.12 -7.57
C ASP A 100 8.41 18.63 -6.16
N VAL A 101 9.17 19.42 -5.40
CA VAL A 101 9.46 19.15 -3.98
C VAL A 101 8.17 19.10 -3.16
N ALA A 102 7.29 20.09 -3.34
CA ALA A 102 6.01 20.15 -2.64
C ALA A 102 5.08 18.98 -3.01
N ARG A 103 5.07 18.58 -4.28
CA ARG A 103 4.29 17.44 -4.78
C ARG A 103 4.79 16.13 -4.18
N THR A 104 6.11 15.91 -4.18
CA THR A 104 6.72 14.73 -3.53
C THR A 104 6.33 14.67 -2.05
N ALA A 105 6.36 15.80 -1.33
CA ALA A 105 5.95 15.85 0.07
C ALA A 105 4.49 15.43 0.27
N TYR A 106 3.58 15.94 -0.57
CA TYR A 106 2.17 15.56 -0.57
C TYR A 106 1.97 14.05 -0.84
N ASP A 107 2.60 13.50 -1.87
CA ASP A 107 2.48 12.09 -2.23
C ASP A 107 2.98 11.17 -1.11
N LEU A 108 4.07 11.57 -0.43
CA LEU A 108 4.61 10.86 0.73
C LEU A 108 3.66 10.92 1.94
N LEU A 109 3.05 12.08 2.23
CA LEU A 109 2.04 12.19 3.30
C LEU A 109 0.81 11.33 3.01
N ARG A 110 0.34 11.31 1.77
CA ARG A 110 -0.78 10.46 1.33
C ARG A 110 -0.44 8.98 1.47
N ASN A 111 0.78 8.57 1.10
CA ASN A 111 1.26 7.20 1.29
C ASN A 111 1.31 6.83 2.78
N LEU A 112 1.80 7.74 3.64
CA LEU A 112 1.79 7.54 5.08
C LEU A 112 0.37 7.37 5.63
N GLN A 113 -0.60 8.19 5.23
CA GLN A 113 -2.00 8.04 5.62
C GLN A 113 -2.56 6.66 5.27
N ASN A 114 -2.30 6.17 4.04
CA ASN A 114 -2.75 4.85 3.61
C ASN A 114 -2.14 3.74 4.49
N LYS A 115 -0.87 3.88 4.89
CA LYS A 115 -0.20 2.94 5.81
C LYS A 115 -0.75 2.99 7.24
N TRP A 116 -1.49 4.03 7.64
CA TRP A 116 -2.05 4.07 8.99
C TRP A 116 -3.27 3.17 9.19
N THR A 117 -3.88 2.68 8.11
CA THR A 117 -5.02 1.75 8.15
C THR A 117 -4.68 0.40 8.81
N VAL A 118 -3.41 0.00 8.81
CA VAL A 118 -2.95 -1.24 9.48
C VAL A 118 -2.56 -1.02 10.95
N LEU A 119 -2.59 0.22 11.44
CA LEU A 119 -2.25 0.55 12.83
C LEU A 119 -3.44 0.30 13.76
N THR A 120 -3.16 0.22 15.06
CA THR A 120 -4.25 0.17 16.04
C THR A 120 -5.05 1.48 16.03
N PRO A 121 -6.34 1.48 16.40
CA PRO A 121 -7.17 2.68 16.36
C PRO A 121 -6.58 3.89 17.11
N SER A 122 -5.92 3.67 18.25
CA SER A 122 -5.28 4.71 19.05
C SER A 122 -4.00 5.27 18.39
N GLN A 123 -3.21 4.41 17.76
CA GLN A 123 -2.05 4.83 16.98
C GLN A 123 -2.47 5.63 15.75
N GLN A 124 -3.43 5.12 14.97
CA GLN A 124 -3.97 5.80 13.80
C GLN A 124 -4.49 7.20 14.18
N GLN A 125 -5.26 7.32 15.26
CA GLN A 125 -5.76 8.60 15.77
C GLN A 125 -4.63 9.57 16.12
N THR A 126 -3.56 9.07 16.75
CA THR A 126 -2.37 9.89 17.07
C THR A 126 -1.72 10.43 15.80
N ARG A 127 -1.56 9.60 14.76
CA ARG A 127 -0.99 10.01 13.47
C ARG A 127 -1.83 11.04 12.73
N HIS A 128 -3.14 10.85 12.66
CA HIS A 128 -4.03 11.83 12.05
C HIS A 128 -4.03 13.15 12.82
N ARG A 129 -3.96 13.14 14.15
CA ARG A 129 -3.85 14.36 14.96
C ARG A 129 -2.56 15.11 14.66
N GLU A 130 -1.43 14.41 14.58
CA GLU A 130 -0.14 14.99 14.19
C GLU A 130 -0.22 15.63 12.80
N LEU A 131 -0.86 14.95 11.83
CA LEU A 131 -1.05 15.47 10.47
C LEU A 131 -1.91 16.73 10.43
N VAL A 132 -3.08 16.72 11.08
CA VAL A 132 -3.99 17.88 11.12
C VAL A 132 -3.28 19.08 11.75
N THR A 133 -2.50 18.85 12.81
CA THR A 133 -1.71 19.89 13.48
C THR A 133 -0.63 20.44 12.56
N ALA A 134 0.11 19.56 11.87
CA ALA A 134 1.17 19.95 10.93
C ALA A 134 0.64 20.70 9.71
N ILE A 135 -0.50 20.28 9.13
CA ILE A 135 -1.14 21.00 8.03
C ILE A 135 -1.66 22.36 8.50
N SER A 136 -2.27 22.42 9.69
CA SER A 136 -2.74 23.68 10.27
C SER A 136 -1.61 24.68 10.46
N SER A 137 -0.42 24.25 10.91
CA SER A 137 0.71 25.16 11.15
C SER A 137 1.31 25.75 9.87
N VAL A 138 1.18 25.05 8.73
CA VAL A 138 1.70 25.50 7.43
C VAL A 138 0.65 26.17 6.55
N SER A 139 -0.63 26.12 6.96
CA SER A 139 -1.77 26.60 6.16
C SER A 139 -1.61 28.03 5.61
N ALA A 140 -1.11 28.96 6.43
CA ALA A 140 -0.91 30.36 6.03
C ALA A 140 0.25 30.57 5.03
N ALA A 141 1.16 29.60 4.92
CA ALA A 141 2.31 29.63 4.03
C ALA A 141 2.10 28.82 2.75
N LEU A 142 1.03 28.01 2.67
CA LEU A 142 0.73 27.21 1.49
C LEU A 142 0.32 28.10 0.30
N PRO A 143 0.92 27.89 -0.88
CA PRO A 143 0.42 28.47 -2.13
C PRO A 143 -0.99 27.99 -2.51
N ASP A 144 -1.74 28.84 -3.22
CA ASP A 144 -3.15 28.59 -3.58
C ASP A 144 -3.33 27.33 -4.44
N ASP A 145 -2.39 27.05 -5.34
CA ASP A 145 -2.38 25.87 -6.20
C ASP A 145 -2.29 24.57 -5.39
N ARG A 146 -1.70 24.62 -4.19
CA ARG A 146 -1.42 23.48 -3.30
C ARG A 146 -2.39 23.34 -2.13
N THR A 147 -3.18 24.37 -1.86
CA THR A 147 -4.24 24.33 -0.85
C THR A 147 -5.20 23.15 -1.11
N GLY A 148 -5.48 22.84 -2.38
CA GLY A 148 -6.30 21.66 -2.75
C GLY A 148 -5.69 20.32 -2.30
N TRP A 149 -4.36 20.20 -2.27
CA TRP A 149 -3.66 19.00 -1.80
C TRP A 149 -3.83 18.82 -0.29
N ALA A 150 -3.63 19.91 0.48
CA ALA A 150 -3.84 19.90 1.92
C ALA A 150 -5.31 19.59 2.28
N VAL A 151 -6.26 20.20 1.57
CA VAL A 151 -7.70 19.90 1.71
C VAL A 151 -7.98 18.40 1.50
N THR A 152 -7.35 17.78 0.50
CA THR A 152 -7.52 16.34 0.23
C THR A 152 -7.04 15.48 1.41
N LEU A 153 -5.86 15.77 1.97
CA LEU A 153 -5.32 15.05 3.14
C LEU A 153 -6.22 15.19 4.39
N ILE A 154 -6.78 16.38 4.60
CA ILE A 154 -7.69 16.67 5.71
C ILE A 154 -9.04 15.97 5.51
N GLN A 155 -9.62 15.99 4.31
CA GLN A 155 -10.87 15.29 4.00
C GLN A 155 -10.75 13.78 4.18
N GLN A 156 -9.62 13.19 3.78
CA GLN A 156 -9.34 11.77 4.04
C GLN A 156 -9.30 11.48 5.54
N THR A 157 -8.67 12.35 6.34
CA THR A 157 -8.67 12.24 7.81
C THR A 157 -10.08 12.33 8.40
N ILE A 158 -10.91 13.26 7.91
CA ILE A 158 -12.30 13.39 8.34
C ILE A 158 -13.09 12.10 8.06
N THR A 159 -12.89 11.52 6.88
CA THR A 159 -13.58 10.30 6.44
C THR A 159 -13.21 9.08 7.30
N GLU A 160 -11.95 8.97 7.70
CA GLU A 160 -11.47 7.89 8.60
C GLU A 160 -12.00 8.04 10.03
N VAL A 161 -12.22 9.28 10.48
CA VAL A 161 -12.56 9.58 11.88
C VAL A 161 -14.09 9.64 12.10
N VAL A 162 -14.88 9.98 11.08
CA VAL A 162 -16.33 10.19 11.21
C VAL A 162 -17.10 8.96 11.68
N ALA A 163 -16.61 7.75 11.36
CA ALA A 163 -17.24 6.50 11.78
C ALA A 163 -17.06 6.20 13.28
N ARG A 164 -16.24 6.98 13.99
CA ARG A 164 -15.86 6.70 15.38
C ARG A 164 -16.61 7.59 16.36
N THR A 165 -17.09 6.98 17.45
CA THR A 165 -17.93 7.66 18.46
C THR A 165 -17.16 8.15 19.69
N ASP A 166 -15.87 7.83 19.80
CA ASP A 166 -15.05 8.21 20.96
C ASP A 166 -14.81 9.74 21.05
N ALA A 167 -14.59 10.23 22.27
CA ALA A 167 -14.40 11.66 22.53
C ALA A 167 -13.16 12.24 21.81
N SER A 168 -12.07 11.47 21.72
CA SER A 168 -10.86 11.92 21.04
C SER A 168 -11.03 11.98 19.53
N SER A 169 -11.90 11.14 18.94
CA SER A 169 -12.24 11.17 17.51
C SER A 169 -13.11 12.38 17.19
N ARG A 170 -14.07 12.71 18.06
CA ARG A 170 -14.86 13.95 17.93
C ARG A 170 -14.00 15.21 18.02
N ASP A 171 -13.00 15.25 18.92
CA ASP A 171 -12.05 16.36 18.98
C ASP A 171 -11.20 16.47 17.70
N LEU A 172 -10.70 15.33 17.20
CA LEU A 172 -9.93 15.30 15.96
C LEU A 172 -10.77 15.72 14.74
N TYR A 173 -12.03 15.28 14.65
CA TYR A 173 -12.96 15.71 13.62
C TYR A 173 -13.17 17.22 13.64
N ARG A 174 -13.39 17.80 14.83
CA ARG A 174 -13.54 19.25 15.00
C ARG A 174 -12.30 20.01 14.52
N ARG A 175 -11.11 19.61 14.99
CA ARG A 175 -9.83 20.23 14.58
C ARG A 175 -9.60 20.11 13.07
N ALA A 176 -9.94 18.97 12.47
CA ALA A 176 -9.83 18.79 11.03
C ALA A 176 -10.79 19.71 10.26
N GLY A 177 -12.02 19.92 10.77
CA GLY A 177 -12.95 20.91 10.25
C GLY A 177 -12.42 22.35 10.37
N GLU A 178 -11.89 22.73 11.52
CA GLU A 178 -11.25 24.03 11.73
C GLU A 178 -10.06 24.25 10.77
N THR A 179 -9.22 23.24 10.56
CA THR A 179 -8.12 23.30 9.58
C THR A 179 -8.64 23.44 8.15
N LEU A 180 -9.75 22.77 7.80
CA LEU A 180 -10.39 22.91 6.48
C LEU A 180 -10.92 24.35 6.31
N ASP A 181 -11.54 24.91 7.34
CA ASP A 181 -11.97 26.31 7.34
C ASP A 181 -10.78 27.25 7.17
N LEU A 182 -9.67 27.02 7.88
CA LEU A 182 -8.43 27.80 7.70
C LEU A 182 -7.90 27.72 6.26
N LEU A 183 -7.88 26.53 5.65
CA LEU A 183 -7.42 26.34 4.26
C LEU A 183 -8.36 26.98 3.23
N THR A 184 -9.65 27.12 3.54
CA THR A 184 -10.61 27.79 2.63
C THR A 184 -10.67 29.30 2.86
N LEU A 185 -10.41 29.75 4.08
CA LEU A 185 -10.34 31.16 4.47
C LEU A 185 -8.98 31.79 4.15
N SER A 186 -7.93 30.98 4.03
CA SER A 186 -6.62 31.41 3.52
C SER A 186 -6.65 31.77 2.04
N ASN A 187 -7.84 32.00 1.45
CA ASN A 187 -8.10 32.85 0.29
C ASN A 187 -7.34 34.20 0.46
N ARG A 188 -6.02 34.16 0.24
CA ARG A 188 -5.30 35.29 -0.30
C ARG A 188 -6.05 35.62 -1.57
N SER A 189 -6.50 36.85 -1.63
CA SER A 189 -7.16 37.45 -2.78
C SER A 189 -6.24 37.38 -3.99
N GLY A 190 -6.16 36.22 -4.65
CA GLY A 190 -5.97 36.18 -6.09
C GLY A 190 -7.12 36.96 -6.72
N PRO A 191 -6.88 37.71 -7.82
CA PRO A 191 -7.83 38.67 -8.37
C PRO A 191 -9.20 38.01 -8.44
N SER A 192 -10.10 38.51 -7.60
CA SER A 192 -11.47 38.06 -7.59
C SER A 192 -12.00 38.30 -9.00
N ILE A 193 -12.84 37.42 -9.53
CA ILE A 193 -13.58 37.64 -10.78
C ILE A 193 -14.45 38.93 -10.72
N ILE A 194 -14.48 39.60 -9.56
CA ILE A 194 -15.22 40.83 -9.26
C ILE A 194 -14.32 42.08 -9.31
N ASP A 195 -12.99 41.96 -9.37
CA ASP A 195 -12.13 43.13 -9.64
C ASP A 195 -12.15 43.44 -11.15
N ASP A 196 -12.45 44.70 -11.48
CA ASP A 196 -12.68 45.26 -12.84
C ASP A 196 -11.47 45.18 -13.81
N ASP A 197 -10.43 44.43 -13.47
CA ASP A 197 -9.26 44.25 -14.33
C ASP A 197 -9.55 43.32 -15.51
N ALA A 198 -9.04 43.71 -16.68
CA ALA A 198 -9.31 43.04 -17.94
C ALA A 198 -8.94 41.55 -17.89
N PHE A 199 -9.96 40.72 -18.08
CA PHE A 199 -9.92 39.26 -18.10
C PHE A 199 -8.79 38.74 -19.00
N ASP A 200 -7.78 38.07 -18.44
CA ASP A 200 -6.73 37.38 -19.22
C ASP A 200 -7.19 35.93 -19.51
N PRO A 201 -7.59 35.62 -20.76
CA PRO A 201 -8.09 34.31 -21.14
C PRO A 201 -7.03 33.20 -21.11
N SER A 202 -5.75 33.54 -20.88
CA SER A 202 -4.66 32.55 -20.83
C SER A 202 -4.45 31.93 -19.45
N SER A 203 -5.11 32.45 -18.41
CA SER A 203 -4.97 31.95 -17.04
C SER A 203 -6.08 30.95 -16.66
N PRO A 204 -5.74 29.75 -16.13
CA PRO A 204 -6.73 28.74 -15.79
C PRO A 204 -7.60 29.18 -14.60
N GLN A 205 -8.88 29.40 -14.85
CA GLN A 205 -9.85 29.73 -13.79
C GLN A 205 -10.26 28.50 -12.98
N ARG A 206 -10.18 28.59 -11.65
CA ARG A 206 -10.74 27.59 -10.74
C ARG A 206 -12.15 28.00 -10.31
N LEU A 207 -13.13 27.13 -10.57
CA LEU A 207 -14.45 27.21 -9.94
C LEU A 207 -14.31 26.93 -8.44
N GLN A 208 -14.55 27.93 -7.59
CA GLN A 208 -14.63 27.70 -6.14
C GLN A 208 -15.92 26.94 -5.81
N VAL A 209 -15.84 25.61 -5.76
CA VAL A 209 -16.92 24.78 -5.21
C VAL A 209 -16.82 24.85 -3.68
N ARG A 210 -17.62 25.71 -3.06
CA ARG A 210 -17.76 25.77 -1.59
C ARG A 210 -18.50 24.53 -1.08
N GLY A 211 -17.76 23.45 -0.84
CA GLY A 211 -18.27 22.30 -0.09
C GLY A 211 -18.23 22.60 1.41
N ARG A 212 -19.27 23.21 1.97
CA ARG A 212 -19.44 23.20 3.43
C ARG A 212 -19.65 21.75 3.88
N PRO A 213 -18.86 21.22 4.83
CA PRO A 213 -19.11 19.89 5.37
C PRO A 213 -20.52 19.86 5.98
N TYR A 214 -21.26 18.78 5.71
CA TYR A 214 -22.62 18.61 6.22
C TYR A 214 -22.61 18.70 7.76
N PRO A 215 -23.55 19.46 8.36
CA PRO A 215 -23.64 19.53 9.81
C PRO A 215 -23.90 18.13 10.38
N VAL A 216 -22.95 17.62 11.17
CA VAL A 216 -23.16 16.40 11.94
C VAL A 216 -24.03 16.79 13.12
N SER A 217 -25.29 16.36 13.12
CA SER A 217 -26.17 16.52 14.28
C SER A 217 -25.52 15.83 15.48
N ILE A 218 -25.00 16.61 16.42
CA ILE A 218 -24.50 16.09 17.68
C ILE A 218 -25.76 15.75 18.49
N GLU A 219 -26.23 14.51 18.38
CA GLU A 219 -27.24 13.90 19.25
C GLU A 219 -26.71 13.88 20.69
N ASN A 220 -26.85 15.00 21.41
CA ASN A 220 -26.65 15.07 22.86
C ASN A 220 -27.73 15.90 23.56
N GLU A 221 -28.72 16.40 22.82
CA GLU A 221 -29.97 16.91 23.41
C GLU A 221 -31.10 15.95 23.03
N PRO A 222 -31.81 15.34 23.99
CA PRO A 222 -33.03 14.63 23.68
C PRO A 222 -33.98 15.63 23.01
N PRO A 223 -34.52 15.34 21.82
CA PRO A 223 -35.42 16.26 21.16
C PRO A 223 -36.61 16.51 22.09
N VAL A 224 -36.86 17.79 22.38
CA VAL A 224 -38.14 18.21 22.96
C VAL A 224 -39.17 18.01 21.85
N VAL A 225 -39.70 16.79 21.75
CA VAL A 225 -40.72 16.44 20.76
C VAL A 225 -42.01 17.12 21.22
N ASN A 226 -42.32 18.24 20.58
CA ASN A 226 -43.61 18.88 20.72
C ASN A 226 -44.63 18.02 19.97
N ALA A 227 -45.57 17.41 20.69
CA ALA A 227 -46.48 16.37 20.17
C ALA A 227 -47.42 16.81 19.04
N ASN A 228 -47.37 18.09 18.65
CA ASN A 228 -48.27 18.70 17.66
C ASN A 228 -47.59 19.05 16.33
N ASP A 229 -46.28 18.82 16.17
CA ASP A 229 -45.62 19.11 14.89
C ASP A 229 -45.72 17.91 13.93
N PRO A 230 -46.15 18.14 12.67
CA PRO A 230 -46.22 17.09 11.65
C PRO A 230 -44.79 16.58 11.33
N PRO A 231 -44.62 15.26 11.13
CA PRO A 231 -43.31 14.67 10.94
C PRO A 231 -42.62 15.26 9.69
N PRO A 232 -41.35 15.68 9.76
CA PRO A 232 -40.65 16.21 8.60
C PRO A 232 -40.46 15.12 7.53
N PRO A 233 -40.45 15.49 6.24
CA PRO A 233 -40.29 14.56 5.14
C PRO A 233 -38.90 13.89 5.19
N SER A 234 -38.86 12.60 5.52
CA SER A 234 -37.63 11.80 5.50
C SER A 234 -37.31 11.31 4.08
N ILE A 235 -36.20 11.75 3.51
CA ILE A 235 -35.66 11.21 2.26
C ILE A 235 -34.90 9.91 2.59
N TYR A 236 -35.54 8.76 2.34
CA TYR A 236 -34.91 7.45 2.44
C TYR A 236 -33.92 7.27 1.27
N LYS A 237 -32.61 7.31 1.58
CA LYS A 237 -31.56 6.96 0.64
C LYS A 237 -31.46 5.43 0.55
N SER A 238 -32.02 4.87 -0.51
CA SER A 238 -32.01 3.44 -0.83
C SER A 238 -30.63 2.99 -1.31
N ALA A 239 -29.82 2.45 -0.40
CA ALA A 239 -28.67 1.58 -0.71
C ALA A 239 -28.23 0.78 0.53
N ALA A 240 -29.13 -0.02 1.07
CA ALA A 240 -28.78 -1.12 1.97
C ALA A 240 -29.64 -2.31 1.58
N MET A 241 -29.02 -3.37 1.06
CA MET A 241 -29.67 -4.66 0.87
C MET A 241 -30.21 -5.09 2.24
N ARG A 242 -31.54 -5.06 2.38
CA ARG A 242 -32.23 -5.55 3.57
C ARG A 242 -31.87 -7.02 3.77
N LEU A 243 -31.19 -7.31 4.88
CA LEU A 243 -31.15 -8.67 5.42
C LEU A 243 -32.59 -9.10 5.67
N GLN A 244 -33.04 -10.16 4.99
CA GLN A 244 -34.36 -10.73 5.22
C GLN A 244 -34.38 -11.36 6.62
N PRO A 245 -35.40 -11.08 7.45
CA PRO A 245 -35.53 -11.71 8.75
C PRO A 245 -35.73 -13.22 8.56
N VAL A 246 -34.86 -14.01 9.17
CA VAL A 246 -34.96 -15.48 9.17
C VAL A 246 -36.10 -15.89 10.10
N ASN A 247 -36.97 -16.76 9.60
CA ASN A 247 -38.15 -17.25 10.29
C ASN A 247 -37.72 -18.07 11.53
N PRO A 248 -38.26 -17.83 12.75
CA PRO A 248 -37.81 -18.50 13.98
C PRO A 248 -37.93 -20.03 13.95
N ASP A 249 -38.75 -20.58 13.06
CA ASP A 249 -38.95 -22.02 12.91
C ASP A 249 -38.04 -22.66 11.84
N GLN A 250 -37.17 -21.88 11.20
CA GLN A 250 -36.28 -22.37 10.16
C GLN A 250 -35.03 -22.99 10.78
N THR A 251 -34.94 -24.32 10.77
CA THR A 251 -33.75 -25.08 11.16
C THR A 251 -32.63 -24.84 10.15
N ILE A 252 -31.68 -23.97 10.52
CA ILE A 252 -30.46 -23.74 9.75
C ILE A 252 -29.54 -24.95 9.98
N VAL A 253 -29.42 -25.82 8.98
CA VAL A 253 -28.45 -26.92 9.01
C VAL A 253 -27.06 -26.33 8.76
N LEU A 254 -26.32 -26.10 9.85
CA LEU A 254 -24.92 -25.71 9.80
C LEU A 254 -24.13 -26.85 9.17
N ARG A 255 -23.50 -26.58 8.02
CA ARG A 255 -22.65 -27.55 7.34
C ARG A 255 -21.38 -27.71 8.16
N ASP A 256 -21.19 -28.88 8.78
CA ASP A 256 -19.98 -29.17 9.55
C ASP A 256 -18.73 -28.93 8.69
N VAL A 257 -17.89 -28.01 9.17
CA VAL A 257 -16.58 -27.75 8.59
C VAL A 257 -15.73 -29.00 8.85
N GLN A 258 -15.49 -29.80 7.80
CA GLN A 258 -14.57 -30.92 7.86
C GLN A 258 -13.21 -30.44 8.37
N ALA A 259 -12.86 -30.84 9.59
CA ALA A 259 -11.55 -30.60 10.15
C ALA A 259 -10.50 -31.25 9.22
N ALA A 260 -9.65 -30.41 8.63
CA ALA A 260 -8.55 -30.87 7.80
C ALA A 260 -7.65 -31.82 8.60
N LYS A 261 -7.50 -33.04 8.10
CA LYS A 261 -6.56 -34.04 8.61
C LYS A 261 -5.14 -33.45 8.56
N PRO A 262 -4.38 -33.39 9.67
CA PRO A 262 -2.99 -32.96 9.62
C PRO A 262 -2.17 -34.00 8.86
N ALA A 263 -1.71 -33.63 7.66
CA ALA A 263 -0.69 -34.39 6.95
C ALA A 263 0.66 -34.16 7.65
N VAL A 264 1.15 -35.19 8.33
CA VAL A 264 2.52 -35.24 8.87
C VAL A 264 3.46 -35.33 7.67
N VAL A 265 4.06 -34.19 7.32
CA VAL A 265 5.14 -34.11 6.32
C VAL A 265 6.44 -34.42 7.05
N GLU A 266 6.98 -35.63 6.85
CA GLU A 266 8.34 -35.98 7.26
C GLU A 266 9.35 -35.10 6.51
N LYS A 267 10.11 -34.30 7.27
CA LYS A 267 11.25 -33.54 6.76
C LYS A 267 12.38 -34.49 6.38
N PRO A 268 12.90 -34.48 5.14
CA PRO A 268 14.11 -35.19 4.81
C PRO A 268 15.34 -34.55 5.50
N PRO A 269 16.37 -35.35 5.84
CA PRO A 269 17.53 -34.88 6.57
C PRO A 269 18.39 -33.92 5.73
N ILE A 270 18.70 -32.78 6.32
CA ILE A 270 19.60 -31.75 5.78
C ILE A 270 21.02 -32.33 5.70
N ARG A 271 21.54 -32.45 4.46
CA ARG A 271 22.95 -32.76 4.20
C ARG A 271 23.83 -31.55 4.50
N LYS A 272 24.97 -31.84 5.12
CA LYS A 272 26.01 -30.93 5.60
C LYS A 272 26.61 -30.04 4.49
N GLU A 273 26.88 -28.81 4.90
CA GLU A 273 27.96 -27.88 4.51
C GLU A 273 28.68 -28.16 3.18
N THR A 274 28.41 -27.30 2.21
CA THR A 274 29.38 -26.92 1.18
C THR A 274 29.72 -25.46 1.42
N GLU A 275 30.97 -25.18 1.77
CA GLU A 275 31.54 -23.84 1.82
C GLU A 275 31.45 -23.22 0.42
N TYR A 276 30.64 -22.18 0.27
CA TYR A 276 30.67 -21.32 -0.91
C TYR A 276 31.71 -20.24 -0.67
N PHE A 277 32.80 -20.32 -1.42
CA PHE A 277 33.75 -19.23 -1.59
C PHE A 277 33.05 -18.13 -2.40
N VAL A 278 32.69 -17.02 -1.74
CA VAL A 278 32.15 -15.83 -2.41
C VAL A 278 33.33 -15.03 -2.94
N GLU A 279 33.63 -15.19 -4.22
CA GLU A 279 34.52 -14.29 -4.95
C GLU A 279 33.80 -12.96 -5.14
N GLN A 280 34.31 -11.90 -4.50
CA GLN A 280 33.77 -10.54 -4.61
C GLN A 280 33.96 -10.03 -6.05
N VAL A 281 32.90 -10.12 -6.85
CA VAL A 281 32.81 -9.41 -8.12
C VAL A 281 32.74 -7.91 -7.81
N GLN A 282 33.80 -7.18 -8.17
CA GLN A 282 33.84 -5.73 -8.12
C GLN A 282 32.69 -5.17 -8.97
N ALA A 283 31.73 -4.51 -8.32
CA ALA A 283 30.66 -3.78 -8.98
C ALA A 283 31.26 -2.57 -9.71
N THR A 284 31.43 -2.68 -11.02
CA THR A 284 31.56 -1.55 -11.92
C THR A 284 30.23 -0.81 -11.91
N ASN A 285 30.19 0.35 -11.26
CA ASN A 285 29.05 1.27 -11.30
C ASN A 285 28.85 1.76 -12.75
N PRO A 286 27.73 1.42 -13.43
CA PRO A 286 27.35 2.14 -14.63
C PRO A 286 26.90 3.53 -14.21
N GLY A 287 27.55 4.57 -14.75
CA GLY A 287 27.14 5.96 -14.56
C GLY A 287 25.72 6.16 -15.04
N MET A 288 24.79 6.25 -14.10
CA MET A 288 23.41 6.68 -14.33
C MET A 288 23.42 8.17 -14.69
N GLN A 289 23.50 8.45 -15.98
CA GLN A 289 23.06 9.75 -16.50
C GLN A 289 21.53 9.79 -16.35
N PRO A 290 20.94 10.81 -15.70
CA PRO A 290 19.51 10.96 -15.64
C PRO A 290 19.02 11.38 -17.04
N THR A 291 18.66 10.41 -17.86
CA THR A 291 17.84 10.66 -19.04
C THR A 291 16.47 11.10 -18.51
N LEU A 292 16.14 12.37 -18.70
CA LEU A 292 14.77 12.89 -18.61
C LEU A 292 13.90 11.99 -19.51
N VAL A 293 13.19 11.03 -18.92
CA VAL A 293 12.16 10.28 -19.63
C VAL A 293 10.94 11.18 -19.68
N ASP A 294 10.50 11.53 -20.89
CA ASP A 294 9.45 12.52 -21.16
C ASP A 294 8.06 12.09 -20.62
N SER A 295 7.91 10.82 -20.21
CA SER A 295 6.69 10.26 -19.63
C SER A 295 7.02 9.34 -18.46
N PRO A 296 6.41 9.52 -17.27
CA PRO A 296 6.61 8.59 -16.15
C PRO A 296 6.17 7.16 -16.47
N MET A 297 5.37 6.97 -17.53
CA MET A 297 4.87 5.65 -17.96
C MET A 297 5.87 4.88 -18.83
N GLU A 298 6.92 5.52 -19.33
CA GLU A 298 7.92 4.91 -20.22
C GLU A 298 8.68 3.75 -19.58
N THR A 299 8.82 3.79 -18.24
CA THR A 299 9.51 2.74 -17.46
C THR A 299 8.69 1.46 -17.26
N TYR A 300 7.39 1.48 -17.58
CA TYR A 300 6.48 0.36 -17.34
C TYR A 300 6.33 -0.50 -18.60
N ASP A 301 6.11 -1.81 -18.42
CA ASP A 301 5.82 -2.71 -19.53
C ASP A 301 4.41 -2.47 -20.10
N ASP A 302 4.18 -2.90 -21.35
CA ASP A 302 2.92 -2.66 -22.05
C ASP A 302 1.71 -3.18 -21.27
N ALA A 303 1.85 -4.32 -20.59
CA ALA A 303 0.79 -4.92 -19.78
C ALA A 303 0.38 -4.00 -18.61
N SER A 304 1.35 -3.42 -17.90
CA SER A 304 1.07 -2.46 -16.82
C SER A 304 0.42 -1.18 -17.35
N VAL A 305 0.87 -0.66 -18.49
CA VAL A 305 0.27 0.53 -19.11
C VAL A 305 -1.17 0.24 -19.56
N ILE A 306 -1.43 -0.95 -20.13
CA ILE A 306 -2.78 -1.39 -20.51
C ILE A 306 -3.70 -1.50 -19.30
N HIS A 307 -3.20 -2.00 -18.16
CA HIS A 307 -3.99 -2.06 -16.92
C HIS A 307 -4.50 -0.67 -16.49
N TRP A 308 -3.71 0.39 -16.69
CA TRP A 308 -4.14 1.75 -16.37
C TRP A 308 -5.24 2.31 -17.27
N LEU A 309 -5.53 1.70 -18.43
CA LEU A 309 -6.72 2.04 -19.21
C LEU A 309 -8.03 1.78 -18.45
N ALA A 310 -8.00 0.91 -17.43
CA ALA A 310 -9.14 0.66 -16.55
C ALA A 310 -9.18 1.55 -15.30
N SER A 311 -8.20 2.44 -15.09
CA SER A 311 -8.18 3.34 -13.94
C SER A 311 -9.43 4.21 -13.87
N GLU A 312 -9.98 4.48 -12.69
CA GLU A 312 -11.09 5.42 -12.51
C GLU A 312 -10.69 6.87 -12.84
N HIS A 313 -9.40 7.19 -12.74
CA HIS A 313 -8.85 8.51 -13.00
C HIS A 313 -8.70 8.79 -14.50
N GLY A 314 -9.46 9.76 -15.02
CA GLY A 314 -9.44 10.13 -16.45
C GLY A 314 -8.04 10.49 -16.96
N GLU A 315 -7.30 11.30 -16.21
CA GLU A 315 -5.95 11.73 -16.61
C GLU A 315 -4.96 10.57 -16.76
N LEU A 316 -5.05 9.54 -15.90
CA LEU A 316 -4.19 8.38 -16.01
C LEU A 316 -4.53 7.52 -17.23
N ARG A 317 -5.82 7.38 -17.56
CA ARG A 317 -6.25 6.69 -18.78
C ARG A 317 -5.75 7.41 -20.03
N ASP A 318 -5.83 8.73 -20.05
CA ASP A 318 -5.40 9.54 -21.20
C ASP A 318 -3.88 9.46 -21.39
N LYS A 319 -3.10 9.49 -20.28
CA LYS A 319 -1.65 9.27 -20.32
C LYS A 319 -1.30 7.87 -20.80
N ALA A 320 -1.96 6.83 -20.28
CA ALA A 320 -1.74 5.44 -20.70
C ALA A 320 -2.07 5.25 -22.19
N LYS A 321 -3.11 5.92 -22.69
CA LYS A 321 -3.47 5.90 -24.10
C LYS A 321 -2.41 6.56 -24.98
N LEU A 322 -1.91 7.74 -24.59
CA LEU A 322 -0.85 8.44 -25.32
C LEU A 322 0.46 7.63 -25.33
N GLU A 323 0.80 7.00 -24.20
CA GLU A 323 1.95 6.12 -24.08
C GLU A 323 1.83 4.89 -24.99
N LEU A 324 0.68 4.21 -25.00
CA LEU A 324 0.48 3.07 -25.91
C LEU A 324 0.52 3.51 -27.39
N MET A 325 -0.01 4.69 -27.70
CA MET A 325 0.11 5.27 -29.04
C MET A 325 1.57 5.56 -29.43
N SER A 326 2.39 6.08 -28.52
CA SER A 326 3.82 6.33 -28.80
C SER A 326 4.60 5.03 -29.01
N ARG A 327 4.17 3.94 -28.37
CA ARG A 327 4.69 2.57 -28.58
C ARG A 327 4.20 1.88 -29.86
N GLY A 328 3.36 2.56 -30.65
CA GLY A 328 2.89 2.07 -31.95
C GLY A 328 1.60 1.26 -31.91
N PHE A 329 0.86 1.25 -30.78
CA PHE A 329 -0.46 0.63 -30.75
C PHE A 329 -1.43 1.38 -31.66
N SER A 330 -2.10 0.64 -32.54
CA SER A 330 -3.12 1.21 -33.42
C SER A 330 -4.39 1.56 -32.65
N ARG A 331 -5.32 2.29 -33.28
CA ARG A 331 -6.61 2.61 -32.67
C ARG A 331 -7.43 1.37 -32.32
N ASP A 332 -7.33 0.32 -33.13
CA ASP A 332 -8.05 -0.92 -32.89
C ASP A 332 -7.40 -1.74 -31.78
N ASP A 333 -6.06 -1.71 -31.68
CA ASP A 333 -5.33 -2.28 -30.55
C ASP A 333 -5.71 -1.60 -29.23
N LEU A 334 -5.82 -0.27 -29.22
CA LEU A 334 -6.23 0.48 -28.02
C LEU A 334 -7.66 0.14 -27.59
N ARG A 335 -8.57 -0.09 -28.54
CA ARG A 335 -9.93 -0.54 -28.23
C ARG A 335 -9.92 -1.94 -27.63
N LEU A 336 -9.13 -2.85 -28.18
CA LEU A 336 -8.99 -4.20 -27.65
C LEU A 336 -8.35 -4.18 -26.25
N ALA A 337 -7.26 -3.42 -26.07
CA ALA A 337 -6.59 -3.22 -24.79
C ALA A 337 -7.53 -2.67 -23.72
N ALA A 338 -8.27 -1.60 -24.02
CA ALA A 338 -9.25 -1.02 -23.09
C ALA A 338 -10.34 -2.03 -22.73
N ARG A 339 -10.79 -2.83 -23.69
CA ARG A 339 -11.79 -3.88 -23.45
C ARG A 339 -11.25 -5.01 -22.59
N ILE A 340 -10.00 -5.43 -22.79
CA ILE A 340 -9.34 -6.43 -21.93
C ILE A 340 -9.19 -5.89 -20.51
N ALA A 341 -8.72 -4.64 -20.36
CA ALA A 341 -8.44 -4.04 -19.05
C ALA A 341 -9.72 -3.85 -18.20
N THR A 342 -10.84 -3.51 -18.83
CA THR A 342 -12.11 -3.20 -18.13
C THR A 342 -13.08 -4.39 -18.02
N ALA A 343 -12.87 -5.45 -18.81
CA ALA A 343 -13.75 -6.61 -18.83
C ALA A 343 -13.69 -7.42 -17.53
N ASP A 344 -14.83 -7.97 -17.13
CA ASP A 344 -14.90 -9.00 -16.07
C ASP A 344 -14.32 -10.34 -16.55
N VAL A 345 -14.12 -11.28 -15.62
CA VAL A 345 -13.48 -12.57 -15.91
C VAL A 345 -14.19 -13.35 -17.04
N PRO A 346 -15.53 -13.51 -17.05
CA PRO A 346 -16.23 -14.19 -18.14
C PRO A 346 -16.01 -13.50 -19.49
N THR A 347 -16.11 -12.17 -19.55
CA THR A 347 -15.90 -11.42 -20.81
C THR A 347 -14.46 -11.55 -21.29
N ARG A 348 -13.46 -11.56 -20.39
CA ARG A 348 -12.06 -11.79 -20.76
C ARG A 348 -11.86 -13.18 -21.36
N MET A 349 -12.50 -14.21 -20.83
CA MET A 349 -12.44 -15.56 -21.42
C MET A 349 -13.05 -15.61 -22.83
N GLU A 350 -14.17 -14.93 -23.06
CA GLU A 350 -14.75 -14.81 -24.41
C GLU A 350 -13.83 -14.04 -25.37
N LEU A 351 -13.12 -13.01 -24.87
CA LEU A 351 -12.16 -12.26 -25.66
C LEU A 351 -10.98 -13.14 -26.09
N VAL A 352 -10.45 -13.98 -25.21
CA VAL A 352 -9.38 -14.94 -25.56
C VAL A 352 -9.80 -15.80 -26.75
N ASP A 353 -11.03 -16.32 -26.70
CA ASP A 353 -11.57 -17.18 -27.76
C ASP A 353 -11.85 -16.45 -29.07
N ARG A 354 -12.20 -15.17 -28.99
CA ARG A 354 -12.44 -14.30 -30.13
C ARG A 354 -11.13 -13.91 -30.80
N ILE A 355 -10.15 -13.44 -30.03
CA ILE A 355 -8.82 -13.04 -30.50
C ILE A 355 -8.17 -14.19 -31.26
N ALA A 356 -8.27 -15.42 -30.76
CA ALA A 356 -7.69 -16.59 -31.41
C ALA A 356 -8.32 -16.95 -32.76
N ARG A 357 -9.56 -16.51 -33.04
CA ARG A 357 -10.30 -16.81 -34.27
C ARG A 357 -10.35 -15.64 -35.25
N GLU A 358 -10.00 -14.44 -34.80
CA GLU A 358 -10.11 -13.21 -35.58
C GLU A 358 -8.88 -13.06 -36.50
N PRO A 359 -9.03 -13.18 -37.83
CA PRO A 359 -7.89 -13.13 -38.75
C PRO A 359 -7.30 -11.73 -38.92
N SER A 360 -8.04 -10.69 -38.53
CA SER A 360 -7.62 -9.30 -38.66
C SER A 360 -6.64 -8.84 -37.57
N ILE A 361 -6.42 -9.67 -36.53
CA ILE A 361 -5.61 -9.34 -35.35
C ILE A 361 -4.56 -10.44 -35.19
N ASP A 362 -3.28 -10.09 -34.99
CA ASP A 362 -2.29 -11.09 -34.57
C ASP A 362 -2.60 -11.50 -33.12
N PRO A 363 -2.99 -12.77 -32.85
CA PRO A 363 -3.40 -13.17 -31.52
C PRO A 363 -2.24 -13.25 -30.53
N ARG A 364 -1.00 -13.41 -31.00
CA ARG A 364 0.16 -13.72 -30.17
C ARG A 364 0.44 -12.70 -29.07
N PRO A 365 0.64 -11.39 -29.36
CA PRO A 365 0.96 -10.41 -28.32
C PRO A 365 -0.12 -10.34 -27.24
N TRP A 366 -1.39 -10.41 -27.64
CA TRP A 366 -2.53 -10.37 -26.72
C TRP A 366 -2.60 -11.62 -25.84
N LEU A 367 -2.44 -12.80 -26.42
CA LEU A 367 -2.45 -14.06 -25.67
C LEU A 367 -1.23 -14.16 -24.74
N TRP A 368 -0.06 -13.66 -25.12
CA TRP A 368 1.10 -13.62 -24.22
C TRP A 368 0.86 -12.71 -23.02
N MET A 369 0.29 -11.52 -23.26
CA MET A 369 -0.10 -10.61 -22.18
C MET A 369 -1.13 -11.28 -21.26
N MET A 370 -2.23 -11.81 -21.80
CA MET A 370 -3.30 -12.44 -21.02
C MET A 370 -2.87 -13.76 -20.35
N SER A 371 -1.75 -14.36 -20.76
CA SER A 371 -1.19 -15.53 -20.05
C SER A 371 -0.67 -15.19 -18.65
N ARG A 372 -0.51 -13.90 -18.34
CA ARG A 372 -0.16 -13.35 -17.03
C ARG A 372 -1.34 -12.67 -16.32
N ASP A 373 -2.58 -12.89 -16.78
CA ASP A 373 -3.78 -12.33 -16.15
C ASP A 373 -3.86 -12.74 -14.67
N GLU A 374 -4.36 -11.86 -13.82
CA GLU A 374 -4.53 -12.12 -12.39
C GLU A 374 -5.45 -13.32 -12.14
N SER A 375 -6.47 -13.50 -12.99
CA SER A 375 -7.42 -14.60 -12.90
C SER A 375 -6.83 -15.91 -13.43
N ARG A 376 -6.80 -16.91 -12.55
CA ARG A 376 -6.40 -18.29 -12.86
C ARG A 376 -7.18 -18.87 -14.05
N GLU A 377 -8.48 -18.59 -14.14
CA GLU A 377 -9.36 -19.14 -15.19
C GLU A 377 -8.98 -18.60 -16.57
N VAL A 378 -8.68 -17.30 -16.65
CA VAL A 378 -8.19 -16.66 -17.88
C VAL A 378 -6.85 -17.26 -18.29
N ARG A 379 -5.89 -17.39 -17.36
CA ARG A 379 -4.58 -18.02 -17.65
C ARG A 379 -4.73 -19.44 -18.20
N LEU A 380 -5.54 -20.29 -17.56
CA LEU A 380 -5.79 -21.66 -18.02
C LEU A 380 -6.42 -21.71 -19.42
N ARG A 381 -7.34 -20.77 -19.72
CA ARG A 381 -7.98 -20.68 -21.03
C ARG A 381 -6.96 -20.25 -22.10
N VAL A 382 -6.19 -19.21 -21.82
CA VAL A 382 -5.13 -18.70 -22.71
C VAL A 382 -4.10 -19.78 -23.01
N ILE A 383 -3.60 -20.50 -22.00
CA ILE A 383 -2.64 -21.59 -22.18
C ILE A 383 -3.21 -22.67 -23.11
N SER A 384 -4.49 -23.01 -22.94
CA SER A 384 -5.16 -24.00 -23.78
C SER A 384 -5.28 -23.52 -25.24
N VAL A 385 -5.49 -22.22 -25.47
CA VAL A 385 -5.55 -21.62 -26.81
C VAL A 385 -4.16 -21.56 -27.45
N ILE A 386 -3.15 -21.06 -26.73
CA ILE A 386 -1.75 -21.01 -27.21
C ILE A 386 -1.26 -22.41 -27.59
N ALA A 387 -1.64 -23.44 -26.82
CA ALA A 387 -1.30 -24.83 -27.11
C ALA A 387 -1.79 -25.31 -28.49
N THR A 388 -2.88 -24.75 -29.02
CA THR A 388 -3.44 -25.14 -30.33
C THR A 388 -2.72 -24.52 -31.52
N MET A 389 -1.94 -23.45 -31.31
CA MET A 389 -1.25 -22.74 -32.38
C MET A 389 -0.10 -23.58 -33.00
N ASN A 390 0.39 -24.58 -32.27
CA ASN A 390 1.41 -25.55 -32.67
C ASN A 390 2.68 -24.96 -33.32
N ASP A 391 3.00 -23.70 -33.05
CA ASP A 391 4.24 -23.06 -33.51
C ASP A 391 5.36 -23.12 -32.45
N ARG A 392 6.58 -22.78 -32.86
CA ARG A 392 7.77 -22.84 -32.00
C ARG A 392 7.75 -21.72 -30.95
N ASP A 393 7.25 -20.54 -31.29
CA ASP A 393 7.26 -19.38 -30.40
C ASP A 393 6.26 -19.55 -29.25
N ALA A 394 5.08 -20.09 -29.54
CA ALA A 394 4.08 -20.52 -28.58
C ALA A 394 4.67 -21.53 -27.57
N ARG A 395 5.40 -22.55 -28.05
CA ARG A 395 6.07 -23.51 -27.16
C ARG A 395 7.15 -22.84 -26.29
N ASN A 396 7.99 -21.98 -26.87
CA ASN A 396 9.02 -21.26 -26.13
C ASN A 396 8.41 -20.35 -25.05
N HIS A 397 7.30 -19.66 -25.37
CA HIS A 397 6.58 -18.82 -24.42
C HIS A 397 6.02 -19.64 -23.25
N LEU A 398 5.35 -20.76 -23.54
CA LEU A 398 4.81 -21.65 -22.50
C LEU A 398 5.91 -22.24 -21.60
N GLN A 399 7.10 -22.52 -22.15
CA GLN A 399 8.26 -22.95 -21.36
C GLN A 399 8.76 -21.85 -20.42
N LYS A 400 8.87 -20.61 -20.90
CA LYS A 400 9.23 -19.45 -20.05
C LYS A 400 8.19 -19.23 -18.96
N LEU A 401 6.90 -19.25 -19.32
CA LEU A 401 5.80 -19.07 -18.39
C LEU A 401 5.80 -20.13 -17.28
N MET A 402 6.21 -21.36 -17.58
CA MET A 402 6.31 -22.44 -16.58
C MET A 402 7.37 -22.16 -15.49
N ILE A 403 8.42 -21.39 -15.81
CA ILE A 403 9.46 -21.02 -14.84
C ILE A 403 8.90 -19.99 -13.85
N ASP A 404 8.08 -19.05 -14.34
CA ASP A 404 7.57 -17.93 -13.55
C ASP A 404 6.23 -18.23 -12.84
N GLU A 405 5.49 -19.26 -13.27
CA GLU A 405 4.15 -19.56 -12.75
C GLU A 405 4.19 -20.16 -11.33
N SER A 406 3.46 -19.52 -10.43
CA SER A 406 3.39 -19.89 -9.01
C SER A 406 2.17 -20.76 -8.68
N ASP A 407 1.10 -20.70 -9.48
CA ASP A 407 -0.10 -21.50 -9.24
C ASP A 407 0.12 -22.97 -9.65
N PRO A 408 -0.01 -23.94 -8.72
CA PRO A 408 0.28 -25.34 -9.00
C PRO A 408 -0.67 -25.96 -10.04
N ILE A 409 -1.91 -25.48 -10.16
CA ILE A 409 -2.88 -25.97 -11.14
C ILE A 409 -2.49 -25.50 -12.54
N VAL A 410 -2.09 -24.23 -12.66
CA VAL A 410 -1.63 -23.67 -13.94
C VAL A 410 -0.31 -24.31 -14.37
N ALA A 411 0.63 -24.48 -13.43
CA ALA A 411 1.89 -25.18 -13.68
C ALA A 411 1.67 -26.64 -14.13
N ALA A 412 0.75 -27.37 -13.50
CA ALA A 412 0.38 -28.73 -13.92
C ALA A 412 -0.21 -28.74 -15.35
N ARG A 413 -1.05 -27.75 -15.69
CA ARG A 413 -1.59 -27.59 -17.05
C ARG A 413 -0.49 -27.31 -18.07
N LEU A 414 0.46 -26.44 -17.75
CA LEU A 414 1.62 -26.13 -18.59
C LEU A 414 2.47 -27.37 -18.86
N ARG A 415 2.82 -28.15 -17.82
CA ARG A 415 3.57 -29.41 -17.97
C ARG A 415 2.84 -30.39 -18.89
N LYS A 416 1.53 -30.54 -18.71
CA LYS A 416 0.69 -31.41 -19.55
C LYS A 416 0.70 -30.97 -21.02
N VAL A 417 0.57 -29.66 -21.29
CA VAL A 417 0.59 -29.11 -22.65
C VAL A 417 1.98 -29.27 -23.29
N LEU A 418 3.04 -29.06 -22.51
CA LEU A 418 4.43 -29.23 -22.96
C LEU A 418 4.90 -30.70 -23.03
N GLN A 419 4.05 -31.64 -22.62
CA GLN A 419 4.36 -33.09 -22.56
C GLN A 419 5.56 -33.43 -21.66
N LEU A 420 5.80 -32.62 -20.63
CA LEU A 420 6.82 -32.89 -19.61
C LEU A 420 6.23 -33.88 -18.59
N ARG A 421 6.83 -35.06 -18.46
CA ARG A 421 6.40 -36.13 -17.55
C ARG A 421 6.86 -35.91 -16.12
#